data_AF-A0A395D1T3-F1
#
_entry.id   AF-A0A395D1T3-F1
#
_cell.length_a   1.000
_cell.length_b   1.000
_cell.length_c   1.000
_cell.angle_alpha   90.00
_cell.angle_beta   90.00
_cell.angle_gamma   90.00
#
_symmetry.space_group_name_H-M   'P 1'
#
loop_
_entity.id
_entity.type
_entity.pdbx_description
1 polymer ?
#
loop_
_entity_poly.entity_id
_entity_poly.type
_entity_poly.pdbx_seq_one_letter_code
_entity_poly.pdbx_strand_id
1 'polypeptide(L)'
;MTRAIASLSRAAGKGEARACSAQREAASWRSRSFFMTDSSAEAGKAPLQFRNRDALEAWLKTQPSEVSVVIAARVSLRILPLAASAYRHDANEEQARLFARLIQAVFRTTARAWVAGTYPIHVSDTAPAAAQSDAAVARTAEAIAAAAAQSAAATAGPLTRVTLASIAVGPAMAAIRTANAAIRADAITAVRATDTPAVYAARLATAAAANDAEWIAGGDSARELASRPLWPEGTPDSVALSWQSLSDILAPDRHWKVLLDWYRSRLDGRSRPESIELVYARTPQELWDEPAKENEWIAAEIERLEHPEAPRDAIAGLPPIEAIPLQSGAATRFSTETNRPIDVARDPPSHARSRDDEQRILYSETRYKAQVLRGLSDNELGELKTPAARCLEALPEDIALVSISFLWSRANTLRTKLKAHDLAVERHKGVREPEPDPSLLPIGAAETLRDFVESYNLFIVHDPEGCEYDEKRLGPGEADDTRIALEAASTIADNLASAPDVATAAARESLAEQIAAAPAEPKGVHDEQAAALARDSASNFVVELLRRGHKVVGAEMGTAWKGVREGAYRGVGAAVAGGTVIASWPGIVKFIADNAEALKRFVAAVYHNPALEQIIDVVRRLPH
;
A
#
# COMPACT_ATOMS: atom_id res chain seq x y z
N MET A 1 5.26 -52.95 -24.86
CA MET A 1 4.69 -51.83 -24.06
C MET A 1 4.95 -51.96 -22.56
N THR A 2 4.87 -53.14 -21.94
CA THR A 2 5.09 -53.31 -20.48
C THR A 2 6.55 -53.15 -20.01
N ARG A 3 7.56 -53.26 -20.90
CA ARG A 3 8.97 -52.97 -20.57
C ARG A 3 9.36 -51.50 -20.68
N ALA A 4 8.59 -50.67 -21.40
CA ALA A 4 8.85 -49.24 -21.55
C ALA A 4 8.39 -48.42 -20.32
N ILE A 5 7.37 -48.91 -19.61
CA ILE A 5 6.84 -48.27 -18.39
C ILE A 5 7.77 -48.50 -17.19
N ALA A 6 8.49 -49.63 -17.16
CA ALA A 6 9.42 -49.97 -16.07
C ALA A 6 10.77 -49.22 -16.11
N SER A 7 11.17 -48.65 -17.27
CA SER A 7 12.38 -47.81 -17.34
C SER A 7 12.10 -46.34 -17.01
N LEU A 8 10.88 -45.85 -17.30
CA LEU A 8 10.46 -44.48 -16.98
C LEU A 8 10.24 -44.27 -15.47
N SER A 9 9.71 -45.26 -14.74
CA SER A 9 9.61 -45.18 -13.26
C SER A 9 10.98 -45.19 -12.54
N ARG A 10 12.01 -45.82 -13.12
CA ARG A 10 13.37 -45.81 -12.54
C ARG A 10 14.16 -44.53 -12.82
N ALA A 11 13.77 -43.76 -13.83
CA ALA A 11 14.34 -42.45 -14.13
C ALA A 11 13.72 -41.33 -13.28
N ALA A 12 12.42 -41.42 -12.96
CA ALA A 12 11.72 -40.43 -12.13
C ALA A 12 12.21 -40.43 -10.66
N GLY A 13 12.45 -41.59 -10.05
CA GLY A 13 12.90 -41.68 -8.65
C GLY A 13 14.33 -41.20 -8.38
N LYS A 14 15.17 -41.03 -9.41
CA LYS A 14 16.53 -40.48 -9.27
C LYS A 14 16.58 -38.95 -9.41
N GLY A 15 15.52 -38.32 -9.93
CA GLY A 15 15.39 -36.87 -10.03
C GLY A 15 15.00 -36.23 -8.69
N GLU A 16 14.06 -36.83 -7.95
CA GLU A 16 13.55 -36.29 -6.68
C GLU A 16 14.57 -36.35 -5.54
N ALA A 17 15.41 -37.40 -5.49
CA ALA A 17 16.47 -37.51 -4.49
C ALA A 17 17.57 -36.44 -4.66
N ARG A 18 17.83 -36.00 -5.90
CA ARG A 18 18.80 -34.92 -6.19
C ARG A 18 18.21 -33.53 -5.93
N ALA A 19 16.91 -33.33 -6.17
CA ALA A 19 16.22 -32.08 -5.86
C ALA A 19 16.12 -31.83 -4.33
N CYS A 20 15.86 -32.88 -3.54
CA CYS A 20 15.79 -32.76 -2.08
C CYS A 20 17.17 -32.52 -1.43
N SER A 21 18.23 -33.10 -2.01
CA SER A 21 19.64 -32.83 -1.63
C SER A 21 20.04 -31.38 -1.94
N ALA A 22 19.69 -30.88 -3.12
CA ALA A 22 20.01 -29.52 -3.54
C ALA A 22 19.23 -28.45 -2.73
N GLN A 23 18.00 -28.74 -2.30
CA GLN A 23 17.25 -27.86 -1.40
C GLN A 23 17.83 -27.84 0.03
N ARG A 24 18.37 -28.96 0.52
CA ARG A 24 19.06 -29.00 1.82
C ARG A 24 20.43 -28.30 1.79
N GLU A 25 21.16 -28.38 0.68
CA GLU A 25 22.38 -27.58 0.49
C GLU A 25 22.07 -26.09 0.29
N ALA A 26 21.05 -25.72 -0.48
CA ALA A 26 20.65 -24.31 -0.68
C ALA A 26 20.15 -23.63 0.62
N ALA A 27 19.49 -24.38 1.51
CA ALA A 27 19.12 -23.90 2.86
C ALA A 27 20.35 -23.72 3.77
N SER A 28 21.36 -24.60 3.64
CA SER A 28 22.65 -24.51 4.33
C SER A 28 23.49 -23.30 3.87
N TRP A 29 23.45 -22.97 2.57
CA TRP A 29 24.14 -21.79 2.04
C TRP A 29 23.44 -20.46 2.40
N ARG A 30 22.09 -20.42 2.46
CA ARG A 30 21.36 -19.21 2.88
C ARG A 30 21.53 -18.85 4.36
N SER A 31 21.84 -19.81 5.24
CA SER A 31 22.19 -19.53 6.64
C SER A 31 23.63 -19.05 6.83
N ARG A 32 24.53 -19.22 5.86
CA ARG A 32 25.94 -18.81 5.99
C ARG A 32 26.29 -17.50 5.30
N SER A 33 25.47 -17.03 4.35
CA SER A 33 25.82 -15.86 3.53
C SER A 33 25.25 -14.51 4.00
N PHE A 34 24.62 -14.42 5.18
CA PHE A 34 24.04 -13.17 5.69
C PHE A 34 24.89 -12.48 6.78
N PHE A 35 26.09 -12.98 7.07
CA PHE A 35 27.06 -12.34 7.98
C PHE A 35 28.45 -12.28 7.33
N MET A 36 28.60 -11.44 6.31
CA MET A 36 29.91 -10.95 5.88
C MET A 36 29.75 -9.50 5.40
N THR A 37 29.50 -8.61 6.35
CA THR A 37 29.88 -7.20 6.25
C THR A 37 31.01 -6.94 7.23
N ASP A 38 31.95 -6.09 6.80
CA ASP A 38 33.21 -5.72 7.45
C ASP A 38 33.16 -5.74 8.99
N SER A 39 33.73 -6.78 9.58
CA SER A 39 33.99 -6.89 11.02
C SER A 39 35.48 -6.66 11.23
N SER A 40 35.87 -5.39 11.20
CA SER A 40 37.19 -4.96 11.66
C SER A 40 37.01 -3.88 12.73
N ALA A 41 37.37 -4.27 13.96
CA ALA A 41 37.44 -3.48 15.20
C ALA A 41 36.18 -3.35 16.08
N GLU A 42 35.66 -4.46 16.62
CA GLU A 42 35.12 -4.44 17.99
C GLU A 42 35.87 -5.46 18.86
N ALA A 43 36.66 -4.92 19.78
CA ALA A 43 37.36 -5.70 20.79
C ALA A 43 36.33 -6.42 21.67
N GLY A 44 36.35 -7.76 21.61
CA GLY A 44 35.62 -8.74 22.42
C GLY A 44 34.99 -8.23 23.71
N LYS A 45 33.81 -7.61 23.61
CA LYS A 45 32.92 -7.43 24.74
C LYS A 45 32.40 -8.81 25.10
N ALA A 46 32.81 -9.33 26.25
CA ALA A 46 32.30 -10.60 26.74
C ALA A 46 30.75 -10.55 26.78
N PRO A 47 30.06 -11.65 26.42
CA PRO A 47 28.60 -11.71 26.47
C PRO A 47 28.10 -11.29 27.86
N LEU A 48 26.98 -10.56 27.89
CA LEU A 48 26.39 -10.04 29.13
C LEU A 48 25.77 -11.21 29.90
N GLN A 49 26.60 -11.91 30.67
CA GLN A 49 26.13 -13.01 31.52
C GLN A 49 25.70 -12.52 32.90
N PHE A 50 24.39 -12.45 33.13
CA PHE A 50 23.84 -12.20 34.46
C PHE A 50 23.98 -13.45 35.33
N ARG A 51 25.01 -13.46 36.20
CA ARG A 51 25.28 -14.58 37.11
C ARG A 51 24.19 -14.80 38.17
N ASN A 52 23.39 -13.77 38.45
CA ASN A 52 22.31 -13.82 39.42
C ASN A 52 21.28 -12.70 39.14
N ARG A 53 20.17 -12.76 39.87
CA ARG A 53 19.09 -11.75 39.85
C ARG A 53 19.61 -10.34 40.11
N ASP A 54 20.47 -10.17 41.11
CA ASP A 54 20.93 -8.84 41.55
C ASP A 54 21.72 -8.13 40.44
N ALA A 55 22.47 -8.88 39.63
CA ALA A 55 23.18 -8.36 38.47
C ALA A 55 22.22 -7.89 37.36
N LEU A 56 21.17 -8.67 37.06
CA LEU A 56 20.14 -8.26 36.09
C LEU A 56 19.36 -7.04 36.58
N GLU A 57 18.99 -7.01 37.86
CA GLU A 57 18.29 -5.87 38.48
C GLU A 57 19.16 -4.60 38.46
N ALA A 58 20.44 -4.71 38.80
CA ALA A 58 21.37 -3.58 38.74
C ALA A 58 21.51 -3.05 37.31
N TRP A 59 21.54 -3.93 36.30
CA TRP A 59 21.61 -3.53 34.89
C TRP A 59 20.33 -2.88 34.40
N LEU A 60 19.15 -3.43 34.72
CA LEU A 60 17.86 -2.85 34.34
C LEU A 60 17.70 -1.42 34.88
N LYS A 61 18.19 -1.14 36.10
CA LYS A 61 18.18 0.21 36.70
C LYS A 61 18.96 1.25 35.93
N THR A 62 19.91 0.84 35.08
CA THR A 62 20.67 1.78 34.25
C THR A 62 20.06 1.97 32.85
N GLN A 63 19.00 1.24 32.51
CA GLN A 63 18.35 1.33 31.21
C GLN A 63 17.20 2.37 31.22
N PRO A 64 16.81 2.89 30.04
CA PRO A 64 15.54 3.59 29.90
C PRO A 64 14.35 2.75 30.41
N SER A 65 13.31 3.43 30.89
CA SER A 65 12.13 2.76 31.45
C SER A 65 11.45 1.82 30.45
N GLU A 66 11.39 2.23 29.19
CA GLU A 66 10.79 1.49 28.08
C GLU A 66 11.46 0.14 27.87
N VAL A 67 12.79 0.14 27.91
CA VAL A 67 13.61 -1.08 27.76
C VAL A 67 13.33 -2.05 28.90
N SER A 68 13.34 -1.56 30.14
CA SER A 68 13.06 -2.39 31.31
C SER A 68 11.65 -2.99 31.26
N VAL A 69 10.67 -2.21 30.81
CA VAL A 69 9.28 -2.63 30.68
C VAL A 69 9.10 -3.68 29.58
N VAL A 70 9.71 -3.50 28.39
CA VAL A 70 9.65 -4.51 27.31
C VAL A 70 10.30 -5.82 27.74
N ILE A 71 11.46 -5.77 28.39
CA ILE A 71 12.13 -6.99 28.89
C ILE A 71 11.24 -7.71 29.91
N ALA A 72 10.60 -6.97 30.82
CA ALA A 72 9.67 -7.55 31.80
C ALA A 72 8.43 -8.19 31.12
N ALA A 73 7.88 -7.55 30.09
CA ALA A 73 6.77 -8.10 29.31
C ALA A 73 7.18 -9.40 28.60
N ARG A 74 8.36 -9.41 27.95
CA ARG A 74 8.91 -10.60 27.27
C ARG A 74 9.16 -11.75 28.24
N VAL A 75 9.72 -11.48 29.42
CA VAL A 75 9.90 -12.48 30.49
C VAL A 75 8.56 -13.05 30.94
N SER A 76 7.54 -12.20 31.12
CA SER A 76 6.18 -12.64 31.48
C SER A 76 5.59 -13.59 30.44
N LEU A 77 5.74 -13.27 29.15
CA LEU A 77 5.30 -14.14 28.05
C LEU A 77 6.05 -15.48 28.04
N ARG A 78 7.36 -15.50 28.32
CA ARG A 78 8.13 -16.75 28.37
C ARG A 78 7.67 -17.71 29.47
N ILE A 79 7.15 -17.17 30.57
CA ILE A 79 6.70 -17.96 31.73
C ILE A 79 5.23 -18.38 31.59
N LEU A 80 4.42 -17.61 30.86
CA LEU A 80 2.98 -17.81 30.71
C LEU A 80 2.56 -19.26 30.37
N PRO A 81 3.17 -19.96 29.40
CA PRO A 81 2.80 -21.35 29.07
C PRO A 81 2.80 -22.30 30.27
N LEU A 82 3.64 -22.04 31.26
CA LEU A 82 3.83 -22.92 32.42
C LEU A 82 2.68 -22.83 33.41
N ALA A 83 1.83 -21.81 33.29
CA ALA A 83 0.57 -21.76 34.02
C ALA A 83 -0.32 -22.98 33.72
N ALA A 84 -0.16 -23.64 32.56
CA ALA A 84 -0.84 -24.90 32.27
C ALA A 84 -0.57 -25.99 33.33
N SER A 85 0.64 -26.04 33.90
CA SER A 85 0.99 -27.03 34.93
C SER A 85 0.23 -26.82 36.26
N ALA A 86 -0.29 -25.62 36.48
CA ALA A 86 -1.13 -25.28 37.62
C ALA A 86 -2.60 -25.70 37.41
N TYR A 87 -3.00 -25.98 36.17
CA TYR A 87 -4.34 -26.49 35.86
C TYR A 87 -4.42 -27.99 36.13
N ARG A 88 -5.45 -28.42 36.84
CA ARG A 88 -5.71 -29.85 37.07
C ARG A 88 -6.83 -30.30 36.13
N HIS A 89 -6.65 -31.43 35.46
CA HIS A 89 -7.67 -31.97 34.55
C HIS A 89 -8.98 -32.38 35.26
N ASP A 90 -8.93 -32.57 36.58
CA ASP A 90 -10.09 -32.83 37.45
C ASP A 90 -10.66 -31.54 38.08
N ALA A 91 -10.26 -30.37 37.60
CA ALA A 91 -10.74 -29.09 38.11
C ALA A 91 -12.25 -28.96 37.94
N ASN A 92 -12.93 -28.50 38.99
CA ASN A 92 -14.35 -28.15 38.90
C ASN A 92 -14.55 -26.84 38.10
N GLU A 93 -15.80 -26.53 37.77
CA GLU A 93 -16.15 -25.34 36.98
C GLU A 93 -15.67 -24.02 37.62
N GLU A 94 -15.65 -23.94 38.96
CA GLU A 94 -15.15 -22.76 39.67
C GLU A 94 -13.64 -22.59 39.52
N GLN A 95 -12.87 -23.68 39.67
CA GLN A 95 -11.42 -23.69 39.47
C GLN A 95 -11.04 -23.37 38.02
N ALA A 96 -11.78 -23.91 37.04
CA ALA A 96 -11.60 -23.56 35.63
C ALA A 96 -11.87 -22.07 35.37
N ARG A 97 -12.93 -21.50 35.97
CA ARG A 97 -13.23 -20.05 35.87
C ARG A 97 -12.16 -19.18 36.53
N LEU A 98 -11.66 -19.56 37.70
CA LEU A 98 -10.57 -18.85 38.37
C LEU A 98 -9.28 -18.91 37.55
N PHE A 99 -8.96 -20.07 36.95
CA PHE A 99 -7.82 -20.22 36.06
C PHE A 99 -7.94 -19.32 34.83
N ALA A 100 -9.09 -19.33 34.16
CA ALA A 100 -9.37 -18.44 33.03
C ALA A 100 -9.19 -16.96 33.40
N ARG A 101 -9.74 -16.51 34.54
CA ARG A 101 -9.55 -15.13 35.02
C ARG A 101 -8.10 -14.78 35.29
N LEU A 102 -7.32 -15.71 35.86
CA LEU A 102 -5.90 -15.51 36.08
C LEU A 102 -5.17 -15.33 34.74
N ILE A 103 -5.39 -16.23 33.78
CA ILE A 103 -4.73 -16.19 32.48
C ILE A 103 -5.09 -14.88 31.74
N GLN A 104 -6.36 -14.49 31.75
CA GLN A 104 -6.80 -13.21 31.19
C GLN A 104 -6.07 -12.02 31.81
N ALA A 105 -5.98 -12.00 33.15
CA ALA A 105 -5.33 -10.91 33.86
C ALA A 105 -3.83 -10.85 33.55
N VAL A 106 -3.15 -11.99 33.38
CA VAL A 106 -1.75 -12.05 32.94
C VAL A 106 -1.59 -11.55 31.50
N PHE A 107 -2.47 -11.93 30.57
CA PHE A 107 -2.46 -11.42 29.20
C PHE A 107 -2.62 -9.90 29.15
N ARG A 108 -3.62 -9.37 29.85
CA ARG A 108 -3.91 -7.93 29.90
C ARG A 108 -2.77 -7.12 30.50
N THR A 109 -2.24 -7.54 31.64
CA THR A 109 -1.09 -6.88 32.29
C THR A 109 0.14 -6.88 31.38
N THR A 110 0.40 -8.01 30.72
CA THR A 110 1.51 -8.14 29.79
C THR A 110 1.32 -7.31 28.53
N ALA A 111 0.11 -7.24 27.97
CA ALA A 111 -0.21 -6.40 26.81
C ALA A 111 -0.04 -4.90 27.14
N ARG A 112 -0.42 -4.47 28.34
CA ARG A 112 -0.19 -3.09 28.81
C ARG A 112 1.28 -2.77 28.96
N ALA A 113 2.05 -3.65 29.61
CA ALA A 113 3.50 -3.48 29.71
C ALA A 113 4.12 -3.44 28.31
N TRP A 114 3.69 -4.33 27.42
CA TRP A 114 4.15 -4.36 26.03
C TRP A 114 3.92 -3.03 25.31
N VAL A 115 2.70 -2.47 25.37
CA VAL A 115 2.37 -1.17 24.77
C VAL A 115 3.17 -0.04 25.42
N ALA A 116 3.26 0.01 26.75
CA ALA A 116 4.00 1.05 27.47
C ALA A 116 5.49 1.08 27.09
N GLY A 117 6.10 -0.09 26.89
CA GLY A 117 7.49 -0.20 26.48
C GLY A 117 7.74 0.01 24.98
N THR A 118 6.78 -0.35 24.12
CA THR A 118 6.93 -0.26 22.65
C THR A 118 6.48 1.10 22.10
N TYR A 119 5.45 1.69 22.72
CA TYR A 119 4.77 2.92 22.31
C TYR A 119 4.61 3.87 23.52
N PRO A 120 5.71 4.42 24.05
CA PRO A 120 5.69 5.24 25.26
C PRO A 120 4.75 6.45 25.20
N ILE A 121 4.38 6.93 24.01
CA ILE A 121 3.39 8.02 23.84
C ILE A 121 2.00 7.68 24.40
N HIS A 122 1.69 6.39 24.59
CA HIS A 122 0.39 5.90 25.06
C HIS A 122 0.38 5.49 26.54
N VAL A 123 1.46 5.75 27.28
CA VAL A 123 1.55 5.41 28.72
C VAL A 123 0.46 6.14 29.52
N SER A 124 0.20 7.43 29.22
CA SER A 124 -0.87 8.19 29.88
C SER A 124 -2.25 7.56 29.70
N ASP A 125 -2.50 6.99 28.53
CA ASP A 125 -3.80 6.41 28.17
C ASP A 125 -4.05 5.07 28.86
N THR A 126 -2.97 4.40 29.31
CA THR A 126 -3.02 3.05 29.90
C THR A 126 -2.76 3.05 31.41
N ALA A 127 -2.20 4.13 31.97
CA ALA A 127 -1.79 4.22 33.37
C ALA A 127 -2.93 4.03 34.41
N PRO A 128 -4.12 4.66 34.29
CA PRO A 128 -5.20 4.46 35.26
C PRO A 128 -5.65 2.99 35.33
N ALA A 129 -5.67 2.33 34.17
CA ALA A 129 -6.07 0.94 34.06
C ALA A 129 -4.97 -0.01 34.58
N ALA A 130 -3.68 0.33 34.43
CA ALA A 130 -2.56 -0.49 34.89
C ALA A 130 -2.64 -0.78 36.41
N ALA A 131 -2.82 0.25 37.24
CA ALA A 131 -2.88 0.10 38.70
C ALA A 131 -4.05 -0.79 39.17
N GLN A 132 -5.18 -0.72 38.46
CA GLN A 132 -6.35 -1.56 38.76
C GLN A 132 -6.15 -3.01 38.30
N SER A 133 -5.45 -3.22 37.18
CA SER A 133 -5.15 -4.57 36.70
C SER A 133 -4.21 -5.31 37.64
N ASP A 134 -3.25 -4.61 38.23
CA ASP A 134 -2.39 -5.16 39.29
C ASP A 134 -3.23 -5.61 40.48
N ALA A 135 -4.12 -4.76 40.94
CA ALA A 135 -5.00 -5.09 42.04
C ALA A 135 -5.89 -6.31 41.71
N ALA A 136 -6.33 -6.46 40.46
CA ALA A 136 -7.10 -7.61 40.00
C ALA A 136 -6.26 -8.89 39.99
N VAL A 137 -5.05 -8.87 39.42
CA VAL A 137 -4.12 -10.02 39.43
C VAL A 137 -3.84 -10.48 40.86
N ALA A 138 -3.54 -9.54 41.76
CA ALA A 138 -3.29 -9.85 43.17
C ALA A 138 -4.47 -10.56 43.83
N ARG A 139 -5.69 -10.03 43.66
CA ARG A 139 -6.92 -10.62 44.23
C ARG A 139 -7.20 -12.01 43.67
N THR A 140 -7.08 -12.20 42.35
CA THR A 140 -7.33 -13.50 41.71
C THR A 140 -6.31 -14.53 42.17
N ALA A 141 -5.05 -14.15 42.27
CA ALA A 141 -4.00 -15.06 42.70
C ALA A 141 -4.10 -15.40 44.20
N GLU A 142 -4.50 -14.44 45.05
CA GLU A 142 -4.83 -14.70 46.46
C GLU A 142 -6.02 -15.67 46.58
N ALA A 143 -7.07 -15.48 45.78
CA ALA A 143 -8.22 -16.38 45.74
C ALA A 143 -7.83 -17.80 45.29
N ILE A 144 -6.97 -17.94 44.29
CA ILE A 144 -6.44 -19.24 43.83
C ILE A 144 -5.60 -19.89 44.93
N ALA A 145 -4.73 -19.12 45.61
CA ALA A 145 -3.94 -19.64 46.71
C ALA A 145 -4.83 -20.11 47.88
N ALA A 146 -5.89 -19.37 48.20
CA ALA A 146 -6.87 -19.74 49.20
C ALA A 146 -7.65 -21.01 48.81
N ALA A 147 -8.13 -21.11 47.56
CA ALA A 147 -8.82 -22.29 47.04
C ALA A 147 -7.91 -23.52 47.03
N ALA A 148 -6.65 -23.37 46.59
CA ALA A 148 -5.66 -24.42 46.61
C ALA A 148 -5.32 -24.86 48.05
N ALA A 149 -5.23 -23.93 49.00
CA ALA A 149 -5.02 -24.24 50.41
C ALA A 149 -6.21 -25.03 51.00
N GLN A 150 -7.45 -24.69 50.63
CA GLN A 150 -8.66 -25.42 51.03
C GLN A 150 -8.69 -26.83 50.43
N SER A 151 -8.41 -26.99 49.13
CA SER A 151 -8.34 -28.30 48.49
C SER A 151 -7.19 -29.16 49.05
N ALA A 152 -6.04 -28.55 49.35
CA ALA A 152 -4.90 -29.23 49.96
C ALA A 152 -5.09 -29.51 51.46
N ALA A 153 -6.05 -28.86 52.13
CA ALA A 153 -6.47 -29.24 53.47
C ALA A 153 -7.34 -30.52 53.44
N ALA A 154 -8.02 -30.76 52.31
CA ALA A 154 -8.82 -31.98 52.08
C ALA A 154 -8.00 -33.16 51.53
N THR A 155 -6.86 -32.93 50.88
CA THR A 155 -5.99 -33.97 50.30
C THR A 155 -4.52 -33.65 50.57
N ALA A 156 -3.87 -34.43 51.43
CA ALA A 156 -2.52 -34.14 51.92
C ALA A 156 -1.43 -34.22 50.82
N GLY A 157 -0.54 -33.21 50.84
CA GLY A 157 0.73 -33.13 50.12
C GLY A 157 1.34 -31.71 50.18
N PRO A 158 2.34 -31.42 51.03
CA PRO A 158 2.86 -30.06 51.27
C PRO A 158 3.55 -29.38 50.06
N LEU A 159 3.92 -30.14 49.03
CA LEU A 159 4.62 -29.64 47.83
C LEU A 159 3.73 -28.81 46.88
N THR A 160 2.41 -29.00 46.91
CA THR A 160 1.49 -28.30 45.99
C THR A 160 1.15 -26.88 46.46
N ARG A 161 1.25 -26.62 47.77
CA ARG A 161 0.84 -25.34 48.39
C ARG A 161 1.79 -24.17 48.08
N VAL A 162 3.08 -24.43 47.86
CA VAL A 162 4.11 -23.38 47.67
C VAL A 162 4.28 -23.00 46.19
N THR A 163 4.01 -23.93 45.28
CA THR A 163 4.36 -23.80 43.85
C THR A 163 3.35 -22.92 43.09
N LEU A 164 2.05 -23.05 43.36
CA LEU A 164 0.99 -22.28 42.69
C LEU A 164 0.96 -20.79 43.06
N ALA A 165 1.16 -20.46 44.35
CA ALA A 165 1.19 -19.08 44.82
C ALA A 165 2.41 -18.30 44.30
N SER A 166 3.55 -18.99 44.09
CA SER A 166 4.81 -18.37 43.66
C SER A 166 4.88 -18.14 42.14
N ILE A 167 4.24 -19.00 41.34
CA ILE A 167 4.23 -18.91 39.86
C ILE A 167 3.25 -17.84 39.35
N ALA A 168 2.10 -17.65 40.01
CA ALA A 168 1.04 -16.77 39.53
C ALA A 168 1.18 -15.29 39.96
N VAL A 169 1.80 -15.01 41.12
CA VAL A 169 1.83 -13.67 41.70
C VAL A 169 3.11 -12.90 41.37
N GLY A 170 4.26 -13.58 41.27
CA GLY A 170 5.58 -12.94 41.24
C GLY A 170 5.89 -12.13 39.97
N PRO A 171 5.82 -12.72 38.75
CA PRO A 171 6.33 -12.05 37.55
C PRO A 171 5.45 -10.90 37.03
N ALA A 172 4.11 -11.08 37.02
CA ALA A 172 3.17 -10.08 36.51
C ALA A 172 2.99 -8.88 37.47
N MET A 173 2.94 -9.14 38.79
CA MET A 173 2.88 -8.07 39.80
C MET A 173 4.22 -7.36 40.00
N ALA A 174 5.36 -8.04 39.74
CA ALA A 174 6.67 -7.41 39.77
C ALA A 174 6.88 -6.54 38.55
N ALA A 175 6.53 -7.00 37.33
CA ALA A 175 6.71 -6.24 36.09
C ALA A 175 6.02 -4.86 36.09
N ILE A 176 4.81 -4.76 36.65
CA ILE A 176 4.08 -3.48 36.70
C ILE A 176 4.51 -2.63 37.91
N ARG A 177 4.85 -3.25 39.05
CA ARG A 177 5.46 -2.51 40.16
C ARG A 177 6.88 -2.01 39.83
N THR A 178 7.62 -2.68 38.94
CA THR A 178 9.00 -2.28 38.56
C THR A 178 9.07 -1.07 37.64
N ALA A 179 8.01 -0.72 36.92
CA ALA A 179 8.00 0.52 36.14
C ALA A 179 7.97 1.79 37.02
N ASN A 180 7.49 1.68 38.27
CA ASN A 180 7.46 2.79 39.25
C ASN A 180 8.27 2.54 40.54
N ALA A 181 8.82 1.34 40.74
CA ALA A 181 9.70 1.01 41.85
C ALA A 181 10.85 0.11 41.38
N ALA A 182 12.03 0.70 41.21
CA ALA A 182 13.31 0.01 41.05
C ALA A 182 13.70 -0.87 42.28
N ILE A 183 12.77 -1.37 43.12
CA ILE A 183 13.06 -1.85 44.47
C ILE A 183 12.06 -2.96 44.91
N ARG A 184 12.57 -4.19 45.08
CA ARG A 184 12.14 -5.29 46.01
C ARG A 184 10.78 -6.00 45.84
N ALA A 185 10.82 -7.35 45.84
CA ALA A 185 10.22 -8.26 46.84
C ALA A 185 10.24 -9.75 46.38
N ASP A 186 10.96 -10.58 47.14
CA ASP A 186 10.54 -11.87 47.74
C ASP A 186 9.66 -12.89 46.95
N ALA A 187 10.30 -13.73 46.13
CA ALA A 187 9.68 -14.99 45.65
C ALA A 187 10.65 -16.18 45.49
N ILE A 188 11.97 -15.98 45.74
CA ILE A 188 12.98 -17.03 45.54
C ILE A 188 13.44 -17.65 46.88
N THR A 189 13.04 -17.08 48.01
CA THR A 189 13.50 -17.49 49.34
C THR A 189 12.92 -18.84 49.80
N ALA A 190 11.88 -19.39 49.12
CA ALA A 190 11.31 -20.69 49.44
C ALA A 190 11.73 -21.86 48.50
N VAL A 191 12.62 -21.65 47.52
CA VAL A 191 12.88 -22.63 46.46
C VAL A 191 14.34 -23.13 46.42
N ARG A 192 14.92 -23.42 47.58
CA ARG A 192 16.31 -23.93 47.67
C ARG A 192 16.44 -25.45 47.86
N ALA A 193 15.42 -26.27 47.54
CA ALA A 193 15.55 -27.72 47.75
C ALA A 193 14.90 -28.66 46.72
N THR A 194 14.25 -28.20 45.65
CA THR A 194 13.61 -29.13 44.69
C THR A 194 13.70 -28.63 43.23
N ASP A 195 14.11 -29.53 42.33
CA ASP A 195 14.09 -29.37 40.86
C ASP A 195 12.65 -29.32 40.34
N THR A 196 11.93 -28.25 40.67
CA THR A 196 10.57 -28.04 40.19
C THR A 196 10.60 -27.38 38.80
N PRO A 197 9.58 -27.64 37.94
CA PRO A 197 9.42 -26.96 36.65
C PRO A 197 9.51 -25.42 36.73
N ALA A 198 9.13 -24.84 37.88
CA ALA A 198 9.21 -23.40 38.13
C ALA A 198 10.65 -22.86 38.21
N VAL A 199 11.57 -23.60 38.84
CA VAL A 199 13.00 -23.21 38.92
C VAL A 199 13.64 -23.26 37.55
N TYR A 200 13.35 -24.33 36.81
CA TYR A 200 13.85 -24.52 35.46
C TYR A 200 13.37 -23.39 34.53
N ALA A 201 12.08 -23.05 34.60
CA ALA A 201 11.50 -21.95 33.88
C ALA A 201 12.10 -20.58 34.21
N ALA A 202 12.29 -20.28 35.49
CA ALA A 202 12.90 -19.02 35.91
C ALA A 202 14.34 -18.91 35.39
N ARG A 203 15.08 -20.02 35.36
CA ARG A 203 16.42 -20.07 34.75
C ARG A 203 16.38 -19.82 33.24
N LEU A 204 15.47 -20.48 32.52
CA LEU A 204 15.30 -20.26 31.08
C LEU A 204 14.90 -18.82 30.74
N ALA A 205 13.96 -18.25 31.49
CA ALA A 205 13.53 -16.87 31.30
C ALA A 205 14.66 -15.86 31.62
N THR A 206 15.48 -16.13 32.66
CA THR A 206 16.65 -15.31 33.01
C THR A 206 17.72 -15.40 31.92
N ALA A 207 17.99 -16.59 31.39
CA ALA A 207 18.93 -16.78 30.29
C ALA A 207 18.47 -16.04 29.02
N ALA A 208 17.18 -16.12 28.68
CA ALA A 208 16.64 -15.39 27.54
C ALA A 208 16.62 -13.87 27.76
N ALA A 209 16.46 -13.38 29.00
CA ALA A 209 16.60 -11.97 29.32
C ALA A 209 18.05 -11.47 29.16
N ALA A 210 19.05 -12.33 29.33
CA ALA A 210 20.44 -11.99 29.02
C ALA A 210 20.61 -11.71 27.51
N ASN A 211 20.01 -12.52 26.65
CA ASN A 211 20.01 -12.28 25.20
C ASN A 211 19.28 -10.97 24.84
N ASP A 212 18.14 -10.67 25.48
CA ASP A 212 17.46 -9.39 25.29
C ASP A 212 18.38 -8.21 25.68
N ALA A 213 19.12 -8.33 26.78
CA ALA A 213 20.08 -7.30 27.21
C ALA A 213 21.27 -7.15 26.26
N GLU A 214 21.73 -8.25 25.64
CA GLU A 214 22.76 -8.20 24.60
C GLU A 214 22.28 -7.47 23.35
N TRP A 215 21.04 -7.68 22.90
CA TRP A 215 20.47 -6.94 21.77
C TRP A 215 20.37 -5.44 22.07
N ILE A 216 19.90 -5.07 23.25
CA ILE A 216 19.88 -3.65 23.69
C ILE A 216 21.29 -3.07 23.75
N ALA A 217 22.26 -3.80 24.31
CA ALA A 217 23.64 -3.36 24.38
C ALA A 217 24.31 -3.23 22.99
N GLY A 218 23.79 -3.98 22.01
CA GLY A 218 24.15 -3.88 20.59
C GLY A 218 23.44 -2.76 19.83
N GLY A 219 22.56 -2.00 20.48
CA GLY A 219 21.90 -0.82 19.92
C GLY A 219 20.43 -0.99 19.54
N ASP A 220 19.82 -2.16 19.75
CA ASP A 220 18.37 -2.33 19.55
C ASP A 220 17.60 -1.39 20.49
N SER A 221 16.57 -0.73 19.96
CA SER A 221 15.56 -0.03 20.74
C SER A 221 14.59 -0.99 21.42
N ALA A 222 13.80 -0.49 22.38
CA ALA A 222 12.73 -1.27 23.02
C ALA A 222 11.71 -1.82 21.98
N ARG A 223 11.42 -1.06 20.92
CA ARG A 223 10.51 -1.47 19.84
C ARG A 223 11.10 -2.53 18.92
N GLU A 224 12.39 -2.44 18.60
CA GLU A 224 13.09 -3.47 17.84
C GLU A 224 13.17 -4.76 18.65
N LEU A 225 13.51 -4.66 19.94
CA LEU A 225 13.50 -5.80 20.87
C LEU A 225 12.12 -6.47 20.94
N ALA A 226 11.05 -5.69 21.03
CA ALA A 226 9.67 -6.18 21.01
C ALA A 226 9.35 -6.96 19.71
N SER A 227 9.99 -6.61 18.59
CA SER A 227 9.82 -7.28 17.30
C SER A 227 10.74 -8.50 17.12
N ARG A 228 11.58 -8.85 18.10
CA ARG A 228 12.38 -10.07 18.06
C ARG A 228 11.57 -11.29 18.55
N PRO A 229 11.83 -12.51 18.04
CA PRO A 229 11.27 -13.73 18.61
C PRO A 229 11.48 -13.79 20.12
N LEU A 230 10.51 -14.36 20.86
CA LEU A 230 10.64 -14.49 22.33
C LEU A 230 11.84 -15.36 22.71
N TRP A 231 12.17 -16.36 21.91
CA TRP A 231 13.30 -17.25 22.13
C TRP A 231 14.30 -17.14 20.98
N PRO A 232 15.49 -16.55 21.20
CA PRO A 232 16.48 -16.32 20.14
C PRO A 232 16.91 -17.58 19.41
N GLU A 233 17.02 -18.70 20.14
CA GLU A 233 17.46 -20.00 19.63
C GLU A 233 16.27 -20.94 19.30
N GLY A 234 15.05 -20.40 19.26
CA GLY A 234 13.83 -21.17 19.13
C GLY A 234 13.23 -21.58 20.48
N THR A 235 11.92 -21.85 20.47
CA THR A 235 11.15 -22.17 21.68
C THR A 235 11.61 -23.51 22.27
N PRO A 236 12.03 -23.58 23.55
CA PRO A 236 12.40 -24.83 24.18
C PRO A 236 11.24 -25.84 24.18
N ASP A 237 11.53 -27.13 23.93
CA ASP A 237 10.50 -28.19 23.82
C ASP A 237 9.55 -28.23 25.02
N SER A 238 10.08 -28.11 26.24
CA SER A 238 9.28 -28.05 27.46
C SER A 238 8.27 -26.89 27.49
N VAL A 239 8.65 -25.74 26.94
CA VAL A 239 7.79 -24.55 26.84
C VAL A 239 6.78 -24.74 25.71
N ALA A 240 7.19 -25.31 24.57
CA ALA A 240 6.30 -25.63 23.47
C ALA A 240 5.20 -26.63 23.89
N LEU A 241 5.56 -27.69 24.63
CA LEU A 241 4.60 -28.63 25.21
C LEU A 241 3.65 -27.96 26.20
N SER A 242 4.18 -27.12 27.10
CA SER A 242 3.35 -26.38 28.07
C SER A 242 2.40 -25.40 27.37
N TRP A 243 2.85 -24.78 26.28
CA TRP A 243 2.04 -23.89 25.47
C TRP A 243 0.92 -24.65 24.76
N GLN A 244 1.21 -25.82 24.20
CA GLN A 244 0.20 -26.68 23.60
C GLN A 244 -0.86 -27.05 24.66
N SER A 245 -0.45 -27.47 25.85
CA SER A 245 -1.38 -27.75 26.95
C SER A 245 -2.23 -26.53 27.34
N LEU A 246 -1.63 -25.34 27.48
CA LEU A 246 -2.36 -24.11 27.78
C LEU A 246 -3.39 -23.81 26.68
N SER A 247 -2.98 -23.92 25.42
CA SER A 247 -3.84 -23.70 24.27
C SER A 247 -4.99 -24.70 24.26
N ASP A 248 -4.75 -25.98 24.53
CA ASP A 248 -5.79 -27.01 24.55
C ASP A 248 -6.80 -26.80 25.69
N ILE A 249 -6.37 -26.27 26.84
CA ILE A 249 -7.25 -25.91 27.95
C ILE A 249 -8.18 -24.74 27.58
N LEU A 250 -7.67 -23.76 26.82
CA LEU A 250 -8.40 -22.53 26.47
C LEU A 250 -9.20 -22.64 25.17
N ALA A 251 -8.77 -23.50 24.23
CA ALA A 251 -9.32 -23.62 22.88
C ALA A 251 -10.81 -24.03 22.76
N PRO A 252 -11.42 -24.80 23.69
CA PRO A 252 -12.85 -25.11 23.62
C PRO A 252 -13.74 -23.87 23.60
N ASP A 253 -13.26 -22.77 24.17
CA ASP A 253 -13.91 -21.48 24.15
C ASP A 253 -13.35 -20.63 23.01
N ARG A 254 -14.20 -20.36 22.00
CA ARG A 254 -13.83 -19.63 20.77
C ARG A 254 -13.29 -18.23 21.05
N HIS A 255 -13.60 -17.65 22.20
CA HIS A 255 -13.20 -16.29 22.54
C HIS A 255 -11.69 -16.19 22.79
N TRP A 256 -10.99 -17.25 23.23
CA TRP A 256 -9.55 -17.19 23.54
C TRP A 256 -8.62 -17.03 22.34
N LYS A 257 -9.12 -17.33 21.13
CA LYS A 257 -8.31 -17.34 19.91
C LYS A 257 -7.54 -16.02 19.70
N VAL A 258 -8.17 -14.88 20.01
CA VAL A 258 -7.57 -13.56 19.80
C VAL A 258 -6.31 -13.32 20.64
N LEU A 259 -6.28 -13.84 21.87
CA LEU A 259 -5.11 -13.76 22.77
C LEU A 259 -4.07 -14.83 22.44
N LEU A 260 -4.50 -16.04 22.05
CA LEU A 260 -3.59 -17.10 21.62
C LEU A 260 -2.82 -16.69 20.35
N ASP A 261 -3.51 -16.05 19.39
CA ASP A 261 -2.90 -15.51 18.18
C ASP A 261 -1.96 -14.34 18.49
N TRP A 262 -2.31 -13.50 19.47
CA TRP A 262 -1.42 -12.43 19.95
C TRP A 262 -0.13 -12.99 20.56
N TYR A 263 -0.23 -13.96 21.47
CA TYR A 263 0.92 -14.66 22.05
C TYR A 263 1.82 -15.26 20.97
N ARG A 264 1.21 -16.00 20.02
CA ARG A 264 1.94 -16.64 18.93
C ARG A 264 2.67 -15.62 18.04
N SER A 265 2.06 -14.45 17.83
CA SER A 265 2.71 -13.35 17.11
C SER A 265 4.00 -12.91 17.83
N ARG A 266 3.99 -12.80 19.17
CA ARG A 266 5.20 -12.50 19.97
C ARG A 266 6.23 -13.61 19.91
N LEU A 267 5.77 -14.86 20.02
CA LEU A 267 6.63 -16.04 19.96
C LEU A 267 7.47 -16.05 18.69
N ASP A 268 6.84 -15.70 17.56
CA ASP A 268 7.45 -15.65 16.23
C ASP A 268 8.21 -14.34 15.92
N GLY A 269 8.14 -13.33 16.80
CA GLY A 269 8.72 -12.00 16.54
C GLY A 269 7.95 -11.19 15.48
N ARG A 270 6.64 -11.43 15.34
CA ARG A 270 5.80 -10.67 14.40
C ARG A 270 5.29 -9.38 15.05
N SER A 271 5.60 -8.25 14.45
CA SER A 271 4.98 -6.96 14.79
C SER A 271 3.57 -6.89 14.22
N ARG A 272 2.65 -6.25 14.95
CA ARG A 272 1.35 -5.82 14.43
C ARG A 272 1.31 -4.29 14.32
N PRO A 273 0.34 -3.72 13.59
CA PRO A 273 0.05 -2.30 13.65
C PRO A 273 -0.20 -1.84 15.09
N GLU A 274 0.31 -0.66 15.45
CA GLU A 274 0.16 -0.06 16.78
C GLU A 274 -1.31 0.05 17.23
N SER A 275 -2.20 0.41 16.30
CA SER A 275 -3.65 0.48 16.55
C SER A 275 -4.23 -0.83 17.08
N ILE A 276 -3.74 -1.98 16.59
CA ILE A 276 -4.19 -3.31 17.03
C ILE A 276 -3.60 -3.66 18.41
N GLU A 277 -2.33 -3.31 18.68
CA GLU A 277 -1.72 -3.55 20.00
C GLU A 277 -2.46 -2.79 21.11
N LEU A 278 -2.91 -1.57 20.80
CA LEU A 278 -3.68 -0.75 21.73
C LEU A 278 -5.01 -1.39 22.14
N VAL A 279 -5.64 -2.20 21.29
CA VAL A 279 -6.89 -2.91 21.63
C VAL A 279 -6.69 -3.85 22.82
N TYR A 280 -5.61 -4.63 22.81
CA TYR A 280 -5.28 -5.57 23.90
C TYR A 280 -4.96 -4.84 25.21
N ALA A 281 -4.41 -3.63 25.14
CA ALA A 281 -4.05 -2.84 26.32
C ALA A 281 -5.24 -2.02 26.89
N ARG A 282 -6.17 -1.59 26.03
CA ARG A 282 -7.25 -0.64 26.36
C ARG A 282 -8.61 -1.29 26.62
N THR A 283 -8.64 -2.59 26.88
CA THR A 283 -9.91 -3.29 27.11
C THR A 283 -10.70 -2.69 28.29
N PRO A 284 -12.00 -2.37 28.12
CA PRO A 284 -12.83 -1.72 29.13
C PRO A 284 -12.84 -2.46 30.46
N GLN A 285 -12.80 -1.71 31.56
CA GLN A 285 -12.68 -2.26 32.92
C GLN A 285 -13.88 -3.14 33.30
N GLU A 286 -15.05 -2.80 32.79
CA GLU A 286 -16.32 -3.47 33.06
C GLU A 286 -16.34 -4.91 32.54
N LEU A 287 -15.44 -5.25 31.60
CA LEU A 287 -15.35 -6.58 31.01
C LEU A 287 -14.37 -7.51 31.74
N TRP A 288 -13.57 -6.99 32.69
CA TRP A 288 -12.42 -7.71 33.25
C TRP A 288 -12.77 -8.96 34.07
N ASP A 289 -13.97 -9.03 34.62
CA ASP A 289 -14.44 -10.16 35.42
C ASP A 289 -15.06 -11.29 34.56
N GLU A 290 -15.20 -11.05 33.25
CA GLU A 290 -15.87 -11.92 32.27
C GLU A 290 -14.96 -12.16 31.04
N PRO A 291 -13.97 -13.08 31.12
CA PRO A 291 -12.97 -13.30 30.06
C PRO A 291 -13.55 -13.52 28.66
N ALA A 292 -14.69 -14.20 28.55
CA ALA A 292 -15.37 -14.41 27.27
C ALA A 292 -15.82 -13.09 26.61
N LYS A 293 -16.47 -12.20 27.38
CA LYS A 293 -16.91 -10.89 26.89
C LYS A 293 -15.72 -9.97 26.60
N GLU A 294 -14.69 -10.01 27.45
CA GLU A 294 -13.45 -9.26 27.24
C GLU A 294 -12.83 -9.62 25.88
N ASN A 295 -12.71 -10.92 25.60
CA ASN A 295 -12.09 -11.41 24.38
C ASN A 295 -12.97 -11.23 23.14
N GLU A 296 -14.29 -11.33 23.27
CA GLU A 296 -15.25 -10.99 22.21
C GLU A 296 -15.14 -9.51 21.81
N TRP A 297 -15.04 -8.62 22.80
CA TRP A 297 -14.82 -7.19 22.54
C TRP A 297 -13.48 -6.94 21.82
N ILE A 298 -12.39 -7.58 22.26
CA ILE A 298 -11.08 -7.46 21.59
C ILE A 298 -11.19 -7.92 20.14
N ALA A 299 -11.83 -9.06 19.88
CA ALA A 299 -12.01 -9.59 18.53
C ALA A 299 -12.81 -8.63 17.64
N ALA A 300 -13.93 -8.10 18.12
CA ALA A 300 -14.77 -7.15 17.39
C ALA A 300 -14.04 -5.83 17.11
N GLU A 301 -13.26 -5.33 18.06
CA GLU A 301 -12.51 -4.08 17.89
C GLU A 301 -11.34 -4.25 16.92
N ILE A 302 -10.65 -5.40 16.92
CA ILE A 302 -9.65 -5.73 15.90
C ILE A 302 -10.33 -5.84 14.53
N GLU A 303 -11.47 -6.53 14.44
CA GLU A 303 -12.24 -6.63 13.19
C GLU A 303 -12.62 -5.24 12.66
N ARG A 304 -13.06 -4.33 13.53
CA ARG A 304 -13.36 -2.93 13.18
C ARG A 304 -12.14 -2.15 12.71
N LEU A 305 -10.94 -2.44 13.20
CA LEU A 305 -9.70 -1.76 12.78
C LEU A 305 -9.09 -2.36 11.51
N GLU A 306 -9.20 -3.68 11.32
CA GLU A 306 -8.74 -4.38 10.12
C GLU A 306 -9.72 -4.20 8.95
N HIS A 307 -10.99 -4.03 9.27
CA HIS A 307 -12.09 -3.72 8.37
C HIS A 307 -12.79 -2.46 8.87
N PRO A 308 -12.12 -1.28 8.81
CA PRO A 308 -12.82 -0.03 9.08
C PRO A 308 -14.05 -0.04 8.20
N GLU A 309 -15.25 0.08 8.78
CA GLU A 309 -16.48 0.12 8.00
C GLU A 309 -16.26 1.14 6.89
N ALA A 310 -15.98 0.66 5.66
CA ALA A 310 -15.74 1.56 4.57
C ALA A 310 -17.06 2.30 4.45
N PRO A 311 -17.08 3.65 4.55
CA PRO A 311 -18.31 4.33 4.87
C PRO A 311 -19.31 3.94 3.79
N ARG A 312 -20.36 3.19 4.16
CA ARG A 312 -21.44 2.89 3.21
C ARG A 312 -21.99 4.21 2.64
N ASP A 313 -21.88 5.26 3.44
CA ASP A 313 -22.16 6.66 3.09
C ASP A 313 -21.23 7.25 2.03
N ALA A 314 -19.96 6.82 1.94
CA ALA A 314 -19.02 7.34 0.94
C ALA A 314 -19.46 6.96 -0.49
N ILE A 315 -20.03 5.77 -0.68
CA ILE A 315 -20.57 5.32 -1.97
C ILE A 315 -22.02 5.76 -2.15
N ALA A 316 -22.79 5.93 -1.07
CA ALA A 316 -24.17 6.42 -1.15
C ALA A 316 -24.26 7.80 -1.84
N GLY A 317 -23.15 8.54 -1.87
CA GLY A 317 -23.00 9.77 -2.62
C GLY A 317 -22.29 9.67 -3.97
N LEU A 318 -22.01 8.48 -4.52
CA LEU A 318 -21.38 8.37 -5.84
C LEU A 318 -22.45 8.61 -6.93
N PRO A 319 -22.34 9.67 -7.75
CA PRO A 319 -23.26 9.93 -8.83
C PRO A 319 -23.33 8.77 -9.83
N PRO A 320 -24.45 8.61 -10.57
CA PRO A 320 -24.56 7.60 -11.61
C PRO A 320 -23.50 7.81 -12.71
N ILE A 321 -23.05 6.73 -13.36
CA ILE A 321 -22.00 6.80 -14.40
C ILE A 321 -22.44 7.64 -15.61
N GLU A 322 -23.75 7.77 -15.80
CA GLU A 322 -24.40 8.61 -16.81
C GLU A 322 -24.19 10.11 -16.54
N ALA A 323 -23.84 10.50 -15.32
CA ALA A 323 -23.48 11.88 -14.99
C ALA A 323 -22.12 12.28 -15.58
N ILE A 324 -21.28 11.31 -15.95
CA ILE A 324 -20.05 11.56 -16.68
C ILE A 324 -20.40 11.73 -18.16
N PRO A 325 -19.97 12.81 -18.85
CA PRO A 325 -20.27 13.01 -20.26
C PRO A 325 -19.63 11.93 -21.14
N LEU A 326 -20.06 11.84 -22.39
CA LEU A 326 -19.40 11.03 -23.41
C LEU A 326 -18.20 11.80 -23.99
N GLN A 327 -17.24 11.08 -24.56
CA GLN A 327 -16.12 11.70 -25.27
C GLN A 327 -16.64 12.43 -26.51
N SER A 328 -16.10 13.62 -26.78
CA SER A 328 -16.36 14.40 -28.00
C SER A 328 -15.73 13.70 -29.21
N GLY A 329 -16.47 13.66 -30.33
CA GLY A 329 -15.95 13.20 -31.61
C GLY A 329 -14.96 14.19 -32.24
N ALA A 330 -15.05 15.47 -31.87
CA ALA A 330 -14.19 16.53 -32.37
C ALA A 330 -12.93 16.70 -31.51
N ALA A 331 -12.27 15.60 -31.15
CA ALA A 331 -10.96 15.60 -30.49
C ALA A 331 -10.33 14.20 -30.47
N THR A 332 -9.07 14.10 -30.04
CA THR A 332 -8.45 12.79 -29.80
C THR A 332 -9.25 12.00 -28.76
N ARG A 333 -9.64 10.77 -29.13
CA ARG A 333 -10.40 9.86 -28.26
C ARG A 333 -9.50 8.86 -27.58
N PHE A 334 -9.93 8.38 -26.42
CA PHE A 334 -9.23 7.40 -25.61
C PHE A 334 -10.05 6.13 -25.47
N SER A 335 -9.37 4.98 -25.47
CA SER A 335 -9.98 3.65 -25.43
C SER A 335 -10.89 3.48 -24.21
N THR A 336 -12.01 2.77 -24.38
CA THR A 336 -12.99 2.50 -23.30
C THR A 336 -12.80 1.14 -22.62
N GLU A 337 -11.72 0.42 -22.97
CA GLU A 337 -11.38 -0.90 -22.43
C GLU A 337 -10.97 -0.82 -20.96
N THR A 338 -11.82 -1.33 -20.05
CA THR A 338 -11.64 -1.15 -18.60
C THR A 338 -10.42 -1.87 -18.01
N ASN A 339 -9.87 -2.89 -18.68
CA ASN A 339 -8.89 -3.81 -18.11
C ASN A 339 -7.43 -3.54 -18.56
N ARG A 340 -7.19 -2.45 -19.26
CA ARG A 340 -5.86 -2.04 -19.74
C ARG A 340 -5.59 -0.60 -19.34
N PRO A 341 -4.35 -0.11 -19.31
CA PRO A 341 -4.10 1.33 -19.22
C PRO A 341 -4.89 2.10 -20.30
N ILE A 342 -5.24 3.35 -20.04
CA ILE A 342 -5.91 4.22 -21.01
C ILE A 342 -4.99 4.37 -22.21
N ASP A 343 -5.42 3.83 -23.35
CA ASP A 343 -4.74 3.98 -24.63
C ASP A 343 -5.45 4.99 -25.53
N VAL A 344 -4.80 5.49 -26.56
CA VAL A 344 -5.46 6.29 -27.60
C VAL A 344 -6.42 5.37 -28.35
N ALA A 345 -7.69 5.77 -28.47
CA ALA A 345 -8.63 5.05 -29.29
C ALA A 345 -8.18 5.21 -30.75
N ARG A 346 -8.04 4.10 -31.46
CA ARG A 346 -7.95 4.17 -32.92
C ARG A 346 -9.28 4.73 -33.39
N ASP A 347 -9.26 5.97 -33.86
CA ASP A 347 -10.37 6.48 -34.64
C ASP A 347 -10.36 5.71 -35.96
N PRO A 348 -11.29 4.78 -36.22
CA PRO A 348 -11.48 4.38 -37.60
C PRO A 348 -11.85 5.67 -38.34
N PRO A 349 -11.16 6.05 -39.43
CA PRO A 349 -11.50 7.28 -40.12
C PRO A 349 -13.00 7.26 -40.36
N SER A 350 -13.68 8.36 -40.00
CA SER A 350 -15.10 8.55 -40.31
C SER A 350 -15.38 8.26 -41.80
N HIS A 351 -14.35 8.42 -42.64
CA HIS A 351 -14.27 8.16 -44.08
C HIS A 351 -13.81 6.77 -44.51
N ALA A 352 -13.56 5.82 -43.61
CA ALA A 352 -13.34 4.41 -44.00
C ALA A 352 -14.52 3.86 -44.86
N ARG A 353 -15.64 4.60 -44.90
CA ARG A 353 -16.81 4.34 -45.75
C ARG A 353 -16.96 5.26 -46.97
N SER A 354 -16.35 6.46 -47.03
CA SER A 354 -16.38 7.30 -48.24
C SER A 354 -15.14 7.01 -49.10
N ARG A 355 -15.33 6.07 -50.02
CA ARG A 355 -14.41 5.75 -51.13
C ARG A 355 -14.38 6.86 -52.18
N ASP A 356 -14.15 8.11 -51.78
CA ASP A 356 -13.96 9.17 -52.76
C ASP A 356 -12.55 9.06 -53.31
N ASP A 357 -12.44 8.78 -54.61
CA ASP A 357 -11.16 8.71 -55.31
C ASP A 357 -10.44 10.06 -55.22
N GLU A 358 -11.18 11.16 -55.12
CA GLU A 358 -10.63 12.50 -54.93
C GLU A 358 -9.87 12.63 -53.60
N GLN A 359 -10.47 12.20 -52.48
CA GLN A 359 -9.83 12.28 -51.16
C GLN A 359 -8.54 11.43 -51.09
N ARG A 360 -8.51 10.29 -51.81
CA ARG A 360 -7.30 9.45 -51.92
C ARG A 360 -6.19 10.13 -52.71
N ILE A 361 -6.52 10.87 -53.75
CA ILE A 361 -5.57 11.66 -54.54
C ILE A 361 -4.99 12.78 -53.66
N LEU A 362 -5.86 13.57 -53.01
CA LEU A 362 -5.45 14.64 -52.11
C LEU A 362 -4.56 14.13 -50.96
N TYR A 363 -4.91 12.96 -50.40
CA TYR A 363 -4.12 12.29 -49.38
C TYR A 363 -2.73 11.88 -49.88
N SER A 364 -2.68 11.22 -51.05
CA SER A 364 -1.42 10.73 -51.64
C SER A 364 -0.48 11.89 -51.93
N GLU A 365 -1.03 12.99 -52.46
CA GLU A 365 -0.29 14.23 -52.70
C GLU A 365 0.23 14.85 -51.40
N THR A 366 -0.62 14.96 -50.38
CA THR A 366 -0.24 15.49 -49.06
C THR A 366 0.87 14.66 -48.42
N ARG A 367 0.77 13.32 -48.48
CA ARG A 367 1.80 12.40 -47.98
C ARG A 367 3.10 12.52 -48.78
N TYR A 368 3.03 12.58 -50.11
CA TYR A 368 4.22 12.77 -50.95
C TYR A 368 4.94 14.07 -50.58
N LYS A 369 4.23 15.19 -50.46
CA LYS A 369 4.84 16.47 -50.08
C LYS A 369 5.39 16.46 -48.65
N ALA A 370 4.75 15.75 -47.72
CA ALA A 370 5.32 15.54 -46.39
C ALA A 370 6.63 14.75 -46.44
N GLN A 371 6.76 13.76 -47.32
CA GLN A 371 8.01 13.02 -47.55
C GLN A 371 9.09 13.92 -48.15
N VAL A 372 8.75 14.76 -49.13
CA VAL A 372 9.68 15.74 -49.72
C VAL A 372 10.17 16.72 -48.66
N LEU A 373 9.25 17.30 -47.86
CA LEU A 373 9.60 18.18 -46.74
C LEU A 373 10.55 17.48 -45.76
N ARG A 374 10.24 16.23 -45.39
CA ARG A 374 11.08 15.45 -44.48
C ARG A 374 12.45 15.09 -45.07
N GLY A 375 12.56 15.02 -46.40
CA GLY A 375 13.78 14.67 -47.15
C GLY A 375 14.78 15.81 -47.28
N LEU A 376 14.42 17.04 -46.90
CA LEU A 376 15.36 18.16 -46.82
C LEU A 376 16.48 17.88 -45.80
N SER A 377 17.64 18.51 -46.01
CA SER A 377 18.79 18.29 -45.12
C SER A 377 18.54 18.84 -43.71
N ASP A 378 19.25 18.28 -42.72
CA ASP A 378 19.15 18.74 -41.32
C ASP A 378 19.44 20.24 -41.17
N ASN A 379 20.35 20.78 -42.00
CA ASN A 379 20.70 22.20 -42.01
C ASN A 379 19.59 23.08 -42.59
N GLU A 380 18.79 22.56 -43.53
CA GLU A 380 17.66 23.29 -44.12
C GLU A 380 16.43 23.24 -43.23
N LEU A 381 16.17 22.10 -42.57
CA LEU A 381 15.01 21.94 -41.71
C LEU A 381 15.15 22.71 -40.39
N GLY A 382 16.33 22.70 -39.76
CA GLY A 382 16.53 23.31 -38.45
C GLY A 382 15.45 22.86 -37.45
N GLU A 383 14.67 23.82 -36.93
CA GLU A 383 13.58 23.56 -36.00
C GLU A 383 12.40 22.77 -36.60
N LEU A 384 12.24 22.74 -37.93
CA LEU A 384 11.16 21.98 -38.60
C LEU A 384 11.43 20.47 -38.63
N LYS A 385 12.65 20.02 -38.31
CA LYS A 385 13.04 18.61 -38.43
C LYS A 385 12.09 17.68 -37.67
N THR A 386 11.82 18.00 -36.40
CA THR A 386 10.97 17.19 -35.54
C THR A 386 9.48 17.31 -35.93
N PRO A 387 8.90 18.52 -36.10
CA PRO A 387 7.53 18.66 -36.58
C PRO A 387 7.24 17.96 -37.91
N ALA A 388 8.15 18.07 -38.89
CA ALA A 388 7.98 17.42 -40.20
C ALA A 388 8.00 15.88 -40.08
N ALA A 389 8.89 15.33 -39.25
CA ALA A 389 8.94 13.88 -39.00
C ALA A 389 7.63 13.38 -38.40
N ARG A 390 7.14 14.05 -37.35
CA ARG A 390 5.89 13.71 -36.67
C ARG A 390 4.67 13.83 -37.58
N CYS A 391 4.61 14.88 -38.39
CA CYS A 391 3.53 15.04 -39.36
C CYS A 391 3.50 13.87 -40.37
N LEU A 392 4.66 13.45 -40.88
CA LEU A 392 4.76 12.30 -41.77
C LEU A 392 4.34 10.98 -41.09
N GLU A 393 4.64 10.80 -39.80
CA GLU A 393 4.18 9.64 -39.02
C GLU A 393 2.64 9.57 -38.90
N ALA A 394 1.96 10.72 -38.89
CA ALA A 394 0.50 10.80 -38.86
C ALA A 394 -0.16 10.56 -40.25
N LEU A 395 0.65 10.38 -41.29
CA LEU A 395 0.22 10.10 -42.66
C LEU A 395 0.61 8.67 -43.07
N PRO A 396 0.08 7.57 -42.51
CA PRO A 396 0.46 6.20 -42.91
C PRO A 396 0.29 5.92 -44.42
N GLU A 397 0.88 4.85 -44.97
CA GLU A 397 0.68 4.53 -46.40
C GLU A 397 -0.79 4.24 -46.73
N ASP A 398 -1.48 3.55 -45.84
CA ASP A 398 -2.91 3.29 -45.96
C ASP A 398 -3.71 4.42 -45.30
N ILE A 399 -4.48 5.16 -46.10
CA ILE A 399 -5.38 6.23 -45.64
C ILE A 399 -6.40 5.70 -44.60
N ALA A 400 -6.75 4.41 -44.64
CA ALA A 400 -7.67 3.82 -43.67
C ALA A 400 -7.11 3.75 -42.23
N LEU A 401 -5.81 4.01 -42.06
CA LEU A 401 -5.13 4.05 -40.76
C LEU A 401 -4.90 5.49 -40.27
N VAL A 402 -5.28 6.51 -41.05
CA VAL A 402 -5.12 7.92 -40.67
C VAL A 402 -6.07 8.26 -39.54
N SER A 403 -5.54 8.95 -38.53
CA SER A 403 -6.32 9.67 -37.53
C SER A 403 -6.35 11.14 -37.92
N ILE A 404 -7.54 11.66 -38.28
CA ILE A 404 -7.70 13.04 -38.73
C ILE A 404 -7.31 14.03 -37.62
N SER A 405 -7.66 13.76 -36.36
CA SER A 405 -7.26 14.62 -35.24
C SER A 405 -5.73 14.70 -35.04
N PHE A 406 -5.00 13.59 -35.21
CA PHE A 406 -3.53 13.61 -35.13
C PHE A 406 -2.87 14.31 -36.30
N LEU A 407 -3.33 13.99 -37.51
CA LEU A 407 -2.86 14.66 -38.70
C LEU A 407 -3.11 16.17 -38.60
N TRP A 408 -4.31 16.55 -38.17
CA TRP A 408 -4.69 17.95 -38.07
C TRP A 408 -3.80 18.71 -37.09
N SER A 409 -3.60 18.19 -35.89
CA SER A 409 -2.76 18.83 -34.86
C SER A 409 -1.31 19.02 -35.31
N ARG A 410 -0.71 17.97 -35.88
CA ARG A 410 0.70 17.99 -36.30
C ARG A 410 0.91 18.87 -37.52
N ALA A 411 -0.01 18.87 -38.47
CA ALA A 411 0.04 19.75 -39.63
C ALA A 411 -0.30 21.22 -39.27
N ASN A 412 -1.15 21.47 -38.26
CA ASN A 412 -1.41 22.83 -37.77
C ASN A 412 -0.18 23.45 -37.09
N THR A 413 0.66 22.63 -36.45
CA THR A 413 2.00 23.08 -35.97
C THR A 413 2.85 23.60 -37.14
N LEU A 414 2.85 22.88 -38.26
CA LEU A 414 3.55 23.28 -39.49
C LEU A 414 2.94 24.56 -40.12
N ARG A 415 1.60 24.68 -40.17
CA ARG A 415 0.90 25.92 -40.58
C ARG A 415 1.35 27.12 -39.74
N THR A 416 1.43 26.95 -38.43
CA THR A 416 1.82 28.01 -37.49
C THR A 416 3.25 28.46 -37.71
N LYS A 417 4.19 27.51 -37.92
CA LYS A 417 5.58 27.82 -38.25
C LYS A 417 5.71 28.55 -39.58
N LEU A 418 4.95 28.16 -40.61
CA LEU A 418 4.91 28.87 -41.89
C LEU A 418 4.39 30.30 -41.74
N LYS A 419 3.30 30.49 -40.99
CA LYS A 419 2.75 31.83 -40.71
C LYS A 419 3.74 32.71 -39.95
N ALA A 420 4.46 32.16 -38.97
CA ALA A 420 5.50 32.88 -38.24
C ALA A 420 6.64 33.32 -39.17
N HIS A 421 7.04 32.45 -40.11
CA HIS A 421 7.98 32.80 -41.17
C HIS A 421 7.46 33.95 -42.05
N ASP A 422 6.24 33.85 -42.58
CA ASP A 422 5.66 34.88 -43.45
C ASP A 422 5.57 36.25 -42.74
N LEU A 423 5.18 36.27 -41.46
CA LEU A 423 5.17 37.48 -40.63
C LEU A 423 6.58 38.04 -40.39
N ALA A 424 7.59 37.17 -40.21
CA ALA A 424 8.97 37.60 -40.09
C ALA A 424 9.49 38.18 -41.42
N VAL A 425 9.17 37.57 -42.56
CA VAL A 425 9.55 38.09 -43.89
C VAL A 425 8.97 39.50 -44.09
N GLU A 426 7.69 39.72 -43.78
CA GLU A 426 7.08 41.04 -43.90
C GLU A 426 7.66 42.07 -42.91
N ARG A 427 7.99 41.68 -41.67
CA ARG A 427 8.67 42.57 -40.71
C ARG A 427 10.05 43.03 -41.20
N HIS A 428 10.76 42.19 -41.95
CA HIS A 428 12.10 42.50 -42.47
C HIS A 428 12.08 43.14 -43.86
N LYS A 429 10.92 43.29 -44.48
CA LYS A 429 10.78 43.90 -45.80
C LYS A 429 11.21 45.36 -45.78
N GLY A 430 12.30 45.67 -46.49
CA GLY A 430 12.88 47.02 -46.55
C GLY A 430 13.86 47.34 -45.43
N VAL A 431 14.13 46.40 -44.51
CA VAL A 431 15.19 46.54 -43.50
C VAL A 431 16.52 46.16 -44.15
N ARG A 432 17.50 47.08 -44.18
CA ARG A 432 18.78 46.89 -44.88
C ARG A 432 19.64 45.79 -44.25
N GLU A 433 19.56 45.66 -42.92
CA GLU A 433 20.29 44.68 -42.11
C GLU A 433 19.33 44.13 -41.06
N PRO A 434 18.52 43.11 -41.40
CA PRO A 434 17.56 42.52 -40.47
C PRO A 434 18.28 41.83 -39.30
N GLU A 435 17.78 42.01 -38.08
CA GLU A 435 18.24 41.21 -36.94
C GLU A 435 17.92 39.72 -37.19
N PRO A 436 18.75 38.77 -36.71
CA PRO A 436 18.47 37.35 -36.84
C PRO A 436 17.14 37.00 -36.16
N ASP A 437 16.12 36.65 -36.95
CA ASP A 437 14.82 36.20 -36.43
C ASP A 437 14.74 34.67 -36.50
N PRO A 438 14.58 33.97 -35.36
CA PRO A 438 14.51 32.51 -35.32
C PRO A 438 13.32 31.94 -36.10
N SER A 439 12.33 32.76 -36.44
CA SER A 439 11.16 32.37 -37.25
C SER A 439 11.45 32.33 -38.75
N LEU A 440 12.58 32.89 -39.21
CA LEU A 440 12.96 32.89 -40.62
C LEU A 440 13.53 31.52 -41.01
N LEU A 441 12.75 30.78 -41.79
CA LEU A 441 13.16 29.53 -42.41
C LEU A 441 14.05 29.78 -43.64
N PRO A 442 14.99 28.86 -43.95
CA PRO A 442 15.68 28.85 -45.24
C PRO A 442 14.68 28.81 -46.41
N ILE A 443 14.97 29.53 -47.50
CA ILE A 443 14.04 29.69 -48.64
C ILE A 443 13.53 28.34 -49.16
N GLY A 444 14.42 27.36 -49.36
CA GLY A 444 14.03 26.02 -49.83
C GLY A 444 13.06 25.30 -48.89
N ALA A 445 13.29 25.41 -47.58
CA ALA A 445 12.42 24.84 -46.55
C ALA A 445 11.08 25.57 -46.48
N ALA A 446 11.07 26.90 -46.59
CA ALA A 446 9.84 27.70 -46.60
C ALA A 446 8.94 27.37 -47.79
N GLU A 447 9.50 27.28 -49.01
CA GLU A 447 8.72 26.93 -50.21
C GLU A 447 8.18 25.50 -50.14
N THR A 448 8.99 24.54 -49.68
CA THR A 448 8.55 23.14 -49.54
C THR A 448 7.48 23.00 -48.46
N LEU A 449 7.59 23.76 -47.36
CA LEU A 449 6.57 23.82 -46.32
C LEU A 449 5.27 24.44 -46.83
N ARG A 450 5.35 25.51 -47.63
CA ARG A 450 4.19 26.16 -48.24
C ARG A 450 3.44 25.22 -49.18
N ASP A 451 4.18 24.50 -50.02
CA ASP A 451 3.63 23.50 -50.94
C ASP A 451 2.92 22.34 -50.19
N PHE A 452 3.52 21.86 -49.11
CA PHE A 452 2.88 20.87 -48.22
C PHE A 452 1.60 21.41 -47.57
N VAL A 453 1.66 22.62 -46.98
CA VAL A 453 0.51 23.23 -46.29
C VAL A 453 -0.66 23.45 -47.25
N GLU A 454 -0.41 23.84 -48.49
CA GLU A 454 -1.45 24.01 -49.51
C GLU A 454 -2.19 22.69 -49.80
N SER A 455 -1.46 21.60 -50.06
CA SER A 455 -2.07 20.28 -50.29
C SER A 455 -2.81 19.76 -49.06
N TYR A 456 -2.24 19.97 -47.87
CA TYR A 456 -2.89 19.61 -46.61
C TYR A 456 -4.21 20.38 -46.40
N ASN A 457 -4.24 21.69 -46.71
CA ASN A 457 -5.47 22.49 -46.62
C ASN A 457 -6.57 21.95 -47.53
N LEU A 458 -6.22 21.59 -48.77
CA LEU A 458 -7.18 20.99 -49.70
C LEU A 458 -7.70 19.64 -49.17
N PHE A 459 -6.80 18.78 -48.68
CA PHE A 459 -7.19 17.51 -48.07
C PHE A 459 -8.15 17.69 -46.90
N ILE A 460 -7.88 18.63 -45.98
CA ILE A 460 -8.69 18.87 -44.79
C ILE A 460 -10.05 19.49 -45.10
N VAL A 461 -10.14 20.40 -46.06
CA VAL A 461 -11.43 21.01 -46.46
C VAL A 461 -12.40 19.96 -47.03
N HIS A 462 -11.87 18.93 -47.70
CA HIS A 462 -12.67 17.81 -48.21
C HIS A 462 -12.93 16.70 -47.19
N ASP A 463 -12.36 16.80 -45.99
CA ASP A 463 -12.60 15.90 -44.87
C ASP A 463 -13.62 16.52 -43.91
N PRO A 464 -14.86 15.98 -43.77
CA PRO A 464 -15.84 16.51 -42.83
C PRO A 464 -15.35 16.76 -41.40
N GLU A 465 -14.53 15.87 -40.85
CA GLU A 465 -14.00 16.02 -39.48
C GLU A 465 -12.86 17.05 -39.44
N GLY A 466 -11.99 17.01 -40.45
CA GLY A 466 -10.95 18.03 -40.66
C GLY A 466 -11.52 19.44 -40.80
N CYS A 467 -12.61 19.58 -41.56
CA CYS A 467 -13.32 20.83 -41.77
C CYS A 467 -13.94 21.33 -40.46
N GLU A 468 -14.55 20.45 -39.66
CA GLU A 468 -15.07 20.80 -38.33
C GLU A 468 -13.95 21.36 -37.42
N TYR A 469 -12.74 20.79 -37.48
CA TYR A 469 -11.58 21.33 -36.77
C TYR A 469 -11.17 22.73 -37.28
N ASP A 470 -11.15 22.95 -38.59
CA ASP A 470 -10.81 24.25 -39.20
C ASP A 470 -11.93 25.31 -39.03
N GLU A 471 -13.17 24.92 -38.76
CA GLU A 471 -14.28 25.85 -38.50
C GLU A 471 -14.40 26.24 -37.03
N LYS A 472 -13.86 25.41 -36.12
CA LYS A 472 -13.97 25.61 -34.68
C LYS A 472 -13.26 26.88 -34.23
N ARG A 473 -13.99 27.74 -33.51
CA ARG A 473 -13.46 28.97 -32.91
C ARG A 473 -13.88 29.05 -31.46
N LEU A 474 -12.97 29.53 -30.61
CA LEU A 474 -13.28 29.80 -29.21
C LEU A 474 -14.11 31.08 -29.10
N GLY A 475 -15.22 31.02 -28.38
CA GLY A 475 -15.94 32.23 -27.99
C GLY A 475 -15.10 33.10 -27.03
N PRO A 476 -15.36 34.42 -26.91
CA PRO A 476 -14.61 35.31 -26.00
C PRO A 476 -14.59 34.84 -24.54
N GLY A 477 -15.70 34.27 -24.03
CA GLY A 477 -15.76 33.71 -22.68
C GLY A 477 -15.07 32.34 -22.57
N GLU A 478 -15.06 31.56 -23.66
CA GLU A 478 -14.46 30.23 -23.67
C GLU A 478 -12.93 30.27 -23.65
N ALA A 479 -12.32 31.38 -24.07
CA ALA A 479 -10.86 31.54 -24.08
C ALA A 479 -10.26 31.46 -22.67
N ASP A 480 -10.88 32.11 -21.68
CA ASP A 480 -10.42 32.08 -20.29
C ASP A 480 -10.63 30.70 -19.65
N ASP A 481 -11.80 30.09 -19.85
CA ASP A 481 -12.08 28.74 -19.37
C ASP A 481 -11.14 27.71 -20.00
N THR A 482 -10.85 27.86 -21.29
CA THR A 482 -9.89 27.02 -22.02
C THR A 482 -8.49 27.16 -21.44
N ARG A 483 -8.04 28.37 -21.14
CA ARG A 483 -6.73 28.61 -20.50
C ARG A 483 -6.64 27.95 -19.13
N ILE A 484 -7.68 28.11 -18.29
CA ILE A 484 -7.74 27.48 -16.96
C ILE A 484 -7.74 25.95 -17.08
N ALA A 485 -8.50 25.41 -18.03
CA ALA A 485 -8.56 23.97 -18.30
C ALA A 485 -7.19 23.43 -18.77
N LEU A 486 -6.50 24.12 -19.67
CA LEU A 486 -5.19 23.69 -20.19
C LEU A 486 -4.10 23.74 -19.12
N GLU A 487 -4.11 24.73 -18.22
CA GLU A 487 -3.20 24.78 -17.07
C GLU A 487 -3.38 23.57 -16.15
N ALA A 488 -4.64 23.23 -15.84
CA ALA A 488 -4.97 22.05 -15.05
C ALA A 488 -4.62 20.74 -15.79
N ALA A 489 -4.88 20.68 -17.09
CA ALA A 489 -4.54 19.54 -17.93
C ALA A 489 -3.03 19.30 -18.02
N SER A 490 -2.22 20.37 -18.10
CA SER A 490 -0.75 20.27 -18.06
C SER A 490 -0.28 19.59 -16.78
N THR A 491 -0.82 20.00 -15.63
CA THR A 491 -0.51 19.38 -14.34
C THR A 491 -0.88 17.88 -14.32
N ILE A 492 -2.04 17.54 -14.88
CA ILE A 492 -2.48 16.13 -15.00
C ILE A 492 -1.52 15.34 -15.91
N ALA A 493 -1.13 15.90 -17.06
CA ALA A 493 -0.24 15.25 -18.01
C ALA A 493 1.18 15.02 -17.45
N ASP A 494 1.73 16.00 -16.72
CA ASP A 494 3.03 15.89 -16.06
C ASP A 494 3.04 14.76 -15.02
N ASN A 495 2.00 14.69 -14.19
CA ASN A 495 1.88 13.63 -13.18
C ASN A 495 1.64 12.26 -13.83
N LEU A 496 0.96 12.21 -14.97
CA LEU A 496 0.70 10.99 -15.72
C LEU A 496 1.99 10.36 -16.30
N ALA A 497 3.03 11.16 -16.56
CA ALA A 497 4.34 10.67 -17.01
C ALA A 497 4.93 9.63 -16.03
N SER A 498 4.64 9.78 -14.73
CA SER A 498 5.10 8.86 -13.66
C SER A 498 4.13 7.72 -13.37
N ALA A 499 3.00 7.60 -14.09
CA ALA A 499 1.93 6.63 -13.84
C ALA A 499 1.65 5.71 -15.05
N PRO A 500 2.57 4.78 -15.39
CA PRO A 500 2.46 3.91 -16.58
C PRO A 500 1.33 2.87 -16.50
N ASP A 501 0.80 2.63 -15.31
CA ASP A 501 -0.34 1.75 -15.04
C ASP A 501 -1.69 2.44 -15.30
N VAL A 502 -1.72 3.77 -15.37
CA VAL A 502 -2.93 4.56 -15.68
C VAL A 502 -3.15 4.70 -17.17
N ALA A 503 -2.09 5.02 -17.92
CA ALA A 503 -2.16 5.29 -19.36
C ALA A 503 -0.95 4.74 -20.12
N THR A 504 -1.15 4.33 -21.37
CA THR A 504 -0.08 3.86 -22.25
C THR A 504 0.89 4.99 -22.60
N ALA A 505 2.09 4.66 -23.10
CA ALA A 505 3.02 5.67 -23.60
C ALA A 505 2.40 6.54 -24.71
N ALA A 506 1.66 5.93 -25.63
CA ALA A 506 0.99 6.63 -26.72
C ALA A 506 -0.08 7.61 -26.23
N ALA A 507 -0.90 7.24 -25.25
CA ALA A 507 -1.90 8.14 -24.67
C ALA A 507 -1.27 9.33 -23.94
N ARG A 508 -0.17 9.09 -23.21
CA ARG A 508 0.55 10.14 -22.49
C ARG A 508 1.23 11.13 -23.44
N GLU A 509 1.92 10.62 -24.45
CA GLU A 509 2.57 11.45 -25.46
C GLU A 509 1.53 12.25 -26.26
N SER A 510 0.44 11.61 -26.68
CA SER A 510 -0.67 12.28 -27.37
C SER A 510 -1.26 13.43 -26.56
N LEU A 511 -1.59 13.19 -25.29
CA LEU A 511 -2.16 14.23 -24.41
C LEU A 511 -1.17 15.38 -24.20
N ALA A 512 0.09 15.08 -23.90
CA ALA A 512 1.12 16.09 -23.68
C ALA A 512 1.42 16.90 -24.95
N GLU A 513 1.45 16.24 -26.12
CA GLU A 513 1.65 16.89 -27.42
C GLU A 513 0.51 17.88 -27.73
N GLN A 514 -0.74 17.48 -27.55
CA GLN A 514 -1.90 18.36 -27.79
C GLN A 514 -1.89 19.56 -26.85
N ILE A 515 -1.62 19.37 -25.55
CA ILE A 515 -1.54 20.47 -24.58
C ILE A 515 -0.39 21.41 -24.92
N ALA A 516 0.79 20.89 -25.29
CA ALA A 516 1.95 21.70 -25.64
C ALA A 516 1.78 22.48 -26.96
N ALA A 517 0.92 22.01 -27.86
CA ALA A 517 0.59 22.70 -29.10
C ALA A 517 -0.32 23.92 -28.89
N ALA A 518 -1.03 23.99 -27.76
CA ALA A 518 -1.87 25.14 -27.43
C ALA A 518 -1.03 26.28 -26.83
N PRO A 519 -1.04 27.49 -27.43
CA PRO A 519 -0.34 28.62 -26.86
C PRO A 519 -1.04 29.12 -25.59
N ALA A 520 -0.26 29.63 -24.63
CA ALA A 520 -0.78 30.18 -23.38
C ALA A 520 -1.73 31.39 -23.60
N GLU A 521 -1.47 32.17 -24.65
CA GLU A 521 -2.31 33.28 -25.11
C GLU A 521 -2.56 33.12 -26.61
N PRO A 522 -3.74 32.63 -27.02
CA PRO A 522 -4.07 32.48 -28.43
C PRO A 522 -4.09 33.84 -29.17
N LYS A 523 -3.30 33.98 -30.24
CA LYS A 523 -3.21 35.21 -31.05
C LYS A 523 -3.67 34.92 -32.49
N GLY A 524 -4.95 34.55 -32.59
CA GLY A 524 -5.68 34.39 -33.83
C GLY A 524 -6.19 32.98 -34.06
N VAL A 525 -6.77 32.77 -35.25
CA VAL A 525 -7.63 31.62 -35.55
C VAL A 525 -6.95 30.26 -35.32
N HIS A 526 -5.72 30.07 -35.79
CA HIS A 526 -5.03 28.78 -35.64
C HIS A 526 -4.65 28.45 -34.19
N ASP A 527 -4.35 29.48 -33.40
CA ASP A 527 -4.02 29.34 -32.00
C ASP A 527 -5.29 29.00 -31.19
N GLU A 528 -6.41 29.65 -31.52
CA GLU A 528 -7.73 29.37 -30.94
C GLU A 528 -8.17 27.93 -31.26
N GLN A 529 -8.00 27.49 -32.50
CA GLN A 529 -8.30 26.12 -32.93
C GLN A 529 -7.43 25.09 -32.19
N ALA A 530 -6.12 25.35 -32.08
CA ALA A 530 -5.21 24.47 -31.35
C ALA A 530 -5.58 24.36 -29.87
N ALA A 531 -5.89 25.50 -29.22
CA ALA A 531 -6.35 25.53 -27.83
C ALA A 531 -7.69 24.79 -27.65
N ALA A 532 -8.63 24.95 -28.58
CA ALA A 532 -9.91 24.23 -28.56
C ALA A 532 -9.72 22.71 -28.69
N LEU A 533 -8.88 22.26 -29.63
CA LEU A 533 -8.60 20.82 -29.81
C LEU A 533 -7.88 20.23 -28.59
N ALA A 534 -6.91 20.96 -28.03
CA ALA A 534 -6.16 20.53 -26.85
C ALA A 534 -7.08 20.37 -25.64
N ARG A 535 -7.96 21.36 -25.40
CA ARG A 535 -8.97 21.32 -24.32
C ARG A 535 -9.87 20.11 -24.48
N ASP A 536 -10.41 19.88 -25.67
CA ASP A 536 -11.36 18.80 -25.91
C ASP A 536 -10.69 17.42 -25.88
N SER A 537 -9.41 17.31 -26.27
CA SER A 537 -8.63 16.08 -26.13
C SER A 537 -8.34 15.78 -24.66
N ALA A 538 -7.95 16.78 -23.88
CA ALA A 538 -7.81 16.63 -22.42
C ALA A 538 -9.14 16.26 -21.76
N SER A 539 -10.24 16.82 -22.24
CA SER A 539 -11.60 16.52 -21.79
C SER A 539 -11.94 15.04 -22.02
N ASN A 540 -11.66 14.51 -23.20
CA ASN A 540 -11.86 13.09 -23.51
C ASN A 540 -11.03 12.17 -22.59
N PHE A 541 -9.77 12.55 -22.30
CA PHE A 541 -8.92 11.80 -21.38
C PHE A 541 -9.48 11.80 -19.96
N VAL A 542 -9.85 12.98 -19.42
CA VAL A 542 -10.39 13.12 -18.07
C VAL A 542 -11.72 12.38 -17.92
N VAL A 543 -12.60 12.42 -18.93
CA VAL A 543 -13.83 11.64 -18.94
C VAL A 543 -13.57 10.15 -18.83
N GLU A 544 -12.63 9.63 -19.62
CA GLU A 544 -12.30 8.21 -19.59
C GLU A 544 -11.66 7.80 -18.24
N LEU A 545 -10.77 8.66 -17.72
CA LEU A 545 -10.16 8.51 -16.40
C LEU A 545 -11.24 8.38 -15.31
N LEU A 546 -12.19 9.33 -15.27
CA LEU A 546 -13.27 9.33 -14.29
C LEU A 546 -14.24 8.15 -14.47
N ARG A 547 -14.56 7.77 -15.72
CA ARG A 547 -15.43 6.60 -15.99
C ARG A 547 -14.80 5.30 -15.49
N ARG A 548 -13.50 5.11 -15.69
CA ARG A 548 -12.80 3.93 -15.21
C ARG A 548 -12.63 3.94 -13.70
N GLY A 549 -12.28 5.09 -13.11
CA GLY A 549 -12.28 5.27 -11.67
C GLY A 549 -13.64 4.91 -11.05
N HIS A 550 -14.72 5.42 -11.62
CA HIS A 550 -16.10 5.12 -11.21
C HIS A 550 -16.41 3.62 -11.28
N LYS A 551 -16.10 2.96 -12.40
CA LYS A 551 -16.32 1.51 -12.57
C LYS A 551 -15.50 0.69 -11.58
N VAL A 552 -14.24 1.05 -11.33
CA VAL A 552 -13.38 0.36 -10.35
C VAL A 552 -13.98 0.49 -8.96
N VAL A 553 -14.34 1.71 -8.54
CA VAL A 553 -14.98 1.95 -7.24
C VAL A 553 -16.29 1.17 -7.11
N GLY A 554 -17.14 1.16 -8.15
CA GLY A 554 -18.40 0.42 -8.15
C GLY A 554 -18.20 -1.11 -8.12
N ALA A 555 -17.27 -1.64 -8.91
CA ALA A 555 -17.05 -3.07 -9.06
C ALA A 555 -16.30 -3.69 -7.87
N GLU A 556 -15.16 -3.11 -7.48
CA GLU A 556 -14.32 -3.60 -6.37
C GLU A 556 -15.07 -3.50 -5.04
N MET A 557 -15.85 -2.45 -4.82
CA MET A 557 -16.66 -2.40 -3.61
C MET A 557 -17.79 -3.44 -3.68
N GLY A 558 -18.44 -3.65 -4.82
CA GLY A 558 -19.44 -4.71 -4.97
C GLY A 558 -18.88 -6.12 -4.67
N THR A 559 -17.69 -6.44 -5.17
CA THR A 559 -17.06 -7.77 -5.02
C THR A 559 -16.33 -7.94 -3.69
N ALA A 560 -15.56 -6.96 -3.23
CA ALA A 560 -14.88 -6.98 -1.94
C ALA A 560 -15.90 -7.09 -0.80
N TRP A 561 -17.02 -6.35 -0.86
CA TRP A 561 -18.08 -6.49 0.14
C TRP A 561 -18.78 -7.85 0.10
N LYS A 562 -18.99 -8.42 -1.10
CA LYS A 562 -19.56 -9.76 -1.21
C LYS A 562 -18.61 -10.83 -0.67
N GLY A 563 -17.31 -10.70 -0.96
CA GLY A 563 -16.26 -11.59 -0.48
C GLY A 563 -16.05 -11.48 1.04
N VAL A 564 -16.11 -10.28 1.62
CA VAL A 564 -16.05 -10.06 3.07
C VAL A 564 -17.27 -10.67 3.75
N ARG A 565 -18.48 -10.45 3.20
CA ARG A 565 -19.72 -11.03 3.73
C ARG A 565 -19.74 -12.55 3.64
N GLU A 566 -19.19 -13.15 2.58
CA GLU A 566 -19.12 -14.60 2.40
C GLU A 566 -17.93 -15.24 3.16
N GLY A 567 -16.83 -14.49 3.34
CA GLY A 567 -15.62 -14.88 4.05
C GLY A 567 -15.76 -14.85 5.58
N ALA A 568 -16.57 -13.94 6.12
CA ALA A 568 -16.96 -13.94 7.54
C ALA A 568 -17.62 -15.26 7.98
N TYR A 569 -18.20 -16.03 7.05
CA TYR A 569 -18.76 -17.35 7.34
C TYR A 569 -17.76 -18.52 7.18
N ARG A 570 -16.54 -18.31 6.65
CA ARG A 570 -15.52 -19.36 6.45
C ARG A 570 -14.18 -18.97 7.09
N GLY A 571 -14.09 -19.22 8.39
CA GLY A 571 -13.03 -18.74 9.30
C GLY A 571 -11.62 -19.31 9.14
N VAL A 572 -10.98 -19.25 7.97
CA VAL A 572 -9.53 -19.53 7.85
C VAL A 572 -8.77 -18.53 6.93
N GLY A 573 -9.43 -17.57 6.29
CA GLY A 573 -8.81 -16.76 5.21
C GLY A 573 -8.68 -15.23 5.41
N ALA A 574 -9.05 -14.64 6.55
CA ALA A 574 -9.18 -13.19 6.66
C ALA A 574 -7.84 -12.40 6.64
N ALA A 575 -6.76 -12.97 7.22
CA ALA A 575 -5.48 -12.29 7.36
C ALA A 575 -4.70 -12.09 6.03
N VAL A 576 -5.10 -12.74 4.93
CA VAL A 576 -4.50 -12.61 3.59
C VAL A 576 -5.43 -11.86 2.62
N ALA A 577 -6.60 -11.40 3.08
CA ALA A 577 -7.54 -10.64 2.24
C ALA A 577 -7.64 -9.17 2.66
N GLY A 578 -7.58 -8.84 3.95
CA GLY A 578 -7.74 -7.46 4.43
C GLY A 578 -6.60 -6.51 4.03
N GLY A 579 -5.35 -6.93 4.17
CA GLY A 579 -4.18 -6.08 3.86
C GLY A 579 -3.83 -5.99 2.37
N THR A 580 -4.16 -7.01 1.60
CA THR A 580 -3.78 -7.14 0.17
C THR A 580 -4.80 -6.48 -0.75
N VAL A 581 -6.08 -6.41 -0.37
CA VAL A 581 -7.13 -5.76 -1.17
C VAL A 581 -7.00 -4.24 -1.14
N ILE A 582 -6.55 -3.65 -0.02
CA ILE A 582 -6.28 -2.20 0.07
C ILE A 582 -4.89 -1.86 -0.53
N ALA A 583 -3.90 -2.76 -0.43
CA ALA A 583 -2.58 -2.52 -1.03
C ALA A 583 -2.57 -2.63 -2.57
N SER A 584 -3.70 -3.00 -3.21
CA SER A 584 -3.80 -3.18 -4.66
C SER A 584 -4.92 -2.37 -5.30
N TRP A 585 -5.24 -1.18 -4.77
CA TRP A 585 -6.11 -0.28 -5.52
C TRP A 585 -5.51 -0.04 -6.90
N PRO A 586 -6.28 -0.23 -7.99
CA PRO A 586 -5.78 0.00 -9.33
C PRO A 586 -5.20 1.42 -9.41
N GLY A 587 -4.04 1.57 -10.06
CA GLY A 587 -3.31 2.85 -10.12
C GLY A 587 -4.16 4.05 -10.52
N ILE A 588 -5.24 3.83 -11.26
CA ILE A 588 -6.21 4.87 -11.64
C ILE A 588 -6.93 5.54 -10.46
N VAL A 589 -7.31 4.79 -9.42
CA VAL A 589 -8.01 5.35 -8.25
C VAL A 589 -7.03 6.21 -7.45
N LYS A 590 -5.83 5.68 -7.21
CA LYS A 590 -4.75 6.41 -6.55
C LYS A 590 -4.40 7.68 -7.34
N PHE A 591 -4.27 7.57 -8.66
CA PHE A 591 -3.99 8.71 -9.52
C PHE A 591 -5.07 9.80 -9.43
N ILE A 592 -6.35 9.42 -9.47
CA ILE A 592 -7.46 10.39 -9.31
C ILE A 592 -7.39 11.06 -7.94
N ALA A 593 -7.12 10.29 -6.87
CA ALA A 593 -7.02 10.83 -5.52
C ALA A 593 -5.85 11.81 -5.35
N ASP A 594 -4.66 11.44 -5.84
CA ASP A 594 -3.45 12.26 -5.80
C ASP A 594 -3.59 13.54 -6.63
N ASN A 595 -4.40 13.51 -7.70
CA ASN A 595 -4.60 14.61 -8.64
C ASN A 595 -5.96 15.32 -8.48
N ALA A 596 -6.64 15.13 -7.35
CA ALA A 596 -8.03 15.55 -7.18
C ALA A 596 -8.23 17.07 -7.42
N GLU A 597 -7.32 17.92 -6.94
CA GLU A 597 -7.44 19.38 -7.11
C GLU A 597 -7.32 19.81 -8.58
N ALA A 598 -6.35 19.25 -9.32
CA ALA A 598 -6.18 19.54 -10.74
C ALA A 598 -7.38 19.04 -11.56
N LEU A 599 -7.86 17.83 -11.26
CA LEU A 599 -9.05 17.26 -11.91
C LEU A 599 -10.31 18.09 -11.64
N LYS A 600 -10.52 18.56 -10.41
CA LYS A 600 -11.66 19.43 -10.07
C LYS A 600 -11.58 20.77 -10.79
N ARG A 601 -10.41 21.41 -10.79
CA ARG A 601 -10.20 22.68 -11.51
C ARG A 601 -10.47 22.51 -13.01
N PHE A 602 -10.02 21.41 -13.61
CA PHE A 602 -10.30 21.08 -15.00
C PHE A 602 -11.81 20.92 -15.25
N VAL A 603 -12.47 20.07 -14.44
CA VAL A 603 -13.90 19.76 -14.58
C VAL A 603 -14.78 21.00 -14.38
N ALA A 604 -14.44 21.85 -13.42
CA ALA A 604 -15.17 23.09 -13.14
C ALA A 604 -15.08 24.08 -14.31
N ALA A 605 -13.93 24.14 -14.99
CA ALA A 605 -13.72 25.00 -16.15
C ALA A 605 -14.41 24.48 -17.42
N VAL A 606 -14.47 23.16 -17.63
CA VAL A 606 -14.97 22.58 -18.89
C VAL A 606 -16.45 22.22 -18.84
N TYR A 607 -16.92 21.61 -17.75
CA TYR A 607 -18.25 20.96 -17.71
C TYR A 607 -19.27 21.69 -16.84
N HIS A 608 -18.81 22.51 -15.88
CA HIS A 608 -19.65 23.10 -14.83
C HIS A 608 -20.61 22.08 -14.17
N ASN A 609 -20.15 20.83 -14.02
CA ASN A 609 -20.97 19.71 -13.57
C ASN A 609 -20.53 19.26 -12.15
N PRO A 610 -21.29 19.59 -11.09
CA PRO A 610 -20.93 19.25 -9.72
C PRO A 610 -20.88 17.74 -9.45
N ALA A 611 -21.54 16.92 -10.27
CA ALA A 611 -21.48 15.47 -10.14
C ALA A 611 -20.06 14.93 -10.41
N LEU A 612 -19.32 15.54 -11.34
CA LEU A 612 -17.95 15.12 -11.63
C LEU A 612 -17.00 15.44 -10.47
N GLU A 613 -17.16 16.61 -9.84
CA GLU A 613 -16.42 16.97 -8.62
C GLU A 613 -16.75 16.02 -7.47
N GLN A 614 -18.01 15.64 -7.32
CA GLN A 614 -18.47 14.69 -6.31
C GLN A 614 -17.86 13.29 -6.55
N ILE A 615 -17.74 12.83 -7.79
CA ILE A 615 -17.04 11.57 -8.12
C ILE A 615 -15.58 11.64 -7.66
N ILE A 616 -14.88 12.74 -7.97
CA ILE A 616 -13.48 12.94 -7.56
C ILE A 616 -13.36 12.94 -6.02
N ASP A 617 -14.30 13.60 -5.33
CA ASP A 617 -14.32 13.63 -3.86
C ASP A 617 -14.57 12.27 -3.22
N VAL A 618 -15.49 11.48 -3.77
CA VAL A 618 -15.70 10.11 -3.31
C VAL A 618 -14.42 9.30 -3.47
N VAL A 619 -13.80 9.34 -4.66
CA VAL A 619 -12.56 8.61 -4.95
C VAL A 619 -11.44 9.03 -3.98
N ARG A 620 -11.26 10.32 -3.75
CA ARG A 620 -10.23 10.85 -2.84
C ARG A 620 -10.41 10.40 -1.38
N ARG A 621 -11.65 10.20 -0.92
CA ARG A 621 -11.94 9.76 0.45
C ARG A 621 -11.74 8.27 0.66
N LEU A 622 -11.59 7.48 -0.40
CA LEU A 622 -11.31 6.06 -0.28
C LEU A 622 -9.90 5.88 0.32
N PRO A 623 -9.70 4.90 1.21
CA PRO A 623 -8.37 4.59 1.73
C PRO A 623 -7.51 4.04 0.58
N HIS A 624 -6.47 4.77 0.18
CA HIS A 624 -5.56 4.44 -0.93
C HIS A 624 -4.08 4.50 -0.51
#